data_AF-A0A948RXX6-F1
#
_entry.id   AF-A0A948RXX6-F1
#
_cell.length_a   1.000
_cell.length_b   1.000
_cell.length_c   1.000
_cell.angle_alpha   90.00
_cell.angle_beta   90.00
_cell.angle_gamma   90.00
#
_symmetry.space_group_name_H-M   'P 1'
#
loop_
_entity.id
_entity.type
_entity.pdbx_description
1 polymer ?
#
loop_
_entity_poly.entity_id
_entity_poly.type
_entity_poly.pdbx_seq_one_letter_code
_entity_poly.pdbx_strand_id
1 'polypeptide(L)'
;MKRPKTYAEVREWLEKELRRPVSDSLWSYLDESGYIYPIVTDLEPEGPDDLLRAARKLSDLIRGGQAGRKKHPYRKLEDQFSIPEAERLRAQVTSNFIGRLAANTPEVCCFWKDYLGEKRLTKKQAGILLDSEAPRLYNLLFFKKHKIPLSGHESWFVYYKNGQYSPMYTRNNSFLEIEWKGNDLKLPYTVEQWLRLGDKQSPKLSILGNRFTPLPSKRGFHRGNSTSVVPGSVFAVLRETSIKLTETFGWREEEATWYILTEEPPQSSPIEIEPVGIWRQDHRRLRLRITVESWVSPKTLMNAYRYLQQQSNDCQSHLFSIRNLTLVDEVSELRHRNDPTPSWRELMHLWNKAHPDLAYIHRQCFHRDFKRTVEKLIMPKYFWPWFDPKKKTKSKKEH
;
A
#
# COMPACT_ATOMS: atom_id res chain seq x y z
N MET A 1 -32.15 10.26 37.42
CA MET A 1 -32.54 9.99 36.01
C MET A 1 -32.87 8.52 35.87
N LYS A 2 -33.95 8.15 35.18
CA LYS A 2 -34.21 6.74 34.82
C LYS A 2 -33.08 6.25 33.92
N ARG A 3 -32.52 5.07 34.19
CA ARG A 3 -31.56 4.44 33.28
C ARG A 3 -32.28 4.07 31.99
N PRO A 4 -31.70 4.38 30.81
CA PRO A 4 -32.26 3.94 29.54
C PRO A 4 -32.22 2.41 29.46
N LYS A 5 -33.30 1.79 29.01
CA LYS A 5 -33.51 0.33 28.93
C LYS A 5 -33.61 -0.18 27.49
N THR A 6 -33.65 0.70 26.49
CA THR A 6 -33.72 0.31 25.08
C THR A 6 -32.62 0.97 24.28
N TYR A 7 -32.25 0.38 23.13
CA TYR A 7 -31.28 0.96 22.20
C TYR A 7 -31.66 2.39 21.77
N ALA A 8 -32.94 2.64 21.54
CA ALA A 8 -33.46 3.96 21.19
C ALA A 8 -33.25 4.96 22.34
N GLU A 9 -33.58 4.56 23.58
CA GLU A 9 -33.39 5.40 24.76
C GLU A 9 -31.90 5.69 25.03
N VAL A 10 -31.00 4.72 24.78
CA VAL A 10 -29.54 4.95 24.90
C VAL A 10 -29.07 5.93 23.82
N ARG A 11 -29.61 5.87 22.61
CA ARG A 11 -29.27 6.80 21.51
C ARG A 11 -29.72 8.22 21.82
N GLU A 12 -30.97 8.39 22.23
CA GLU A 12 -31.53 9.68 22.64
C GLU A 12 -30.78 10.27 23.82
N TRP A 13 -30.45 9.44 24.82
CA TRP A 13 -29.63 9.84 25.96
C TRP A 13 -28.26 10.34 25.50
N LEU A 14 -27.59 9.60 24.61
CA LEU A 14 -26.27 9.96 24.09
C LEU A 14 -26.30 11.24 23.25
N GLU A 15 -27.33 11.45 22.45
CA GLU A 15 -27.56 12.68 21.66
C GLU A 15 -27.75 13.90 22.57
N LYS A 16 -28.51 13.72 23.65
CA LYS A 16 -28.73 14.75 24.67
C LYS A 16 -27.42 15.12 25.37
N GLU A 17 -26.63 14.13 25.79
CA GLU A 17 -25.35 14.34 26.48
C GLU A 17 -24.24 14.90 25.57
N LEU A 18 -24.30 14.64 24.27
CA LEU A 18 -23.40 15.22 23.27
C LEU A 18 -23.89 16.57 22.74
N ARG A 19 -25.16 16.94 22.99
CA ARG A 19 -25.85 18.10 22.44
C ARG A 19 -25.82 18.15 20.90
N ARG A 20 -25.91 16.99 20.26
CA ARG A 20 -25.90 16.83 18.79
C ARG A 20 -26.42 15.44 18.40
N PRO A 21 -26.95 15.29 17.16
CA PRO A 21 -27.33 13.98 16.65
C PRO A 21 -26.12 13.03 16.58
N VAL A 22 -26.34 11.77 16.92
CA VAL A 22 -25.33 10.71 16.81
C VAL A 22 -25.45 10.12 15.42
N SER A 23 -24.41 10.26 14.61
CA SER A 23 -24.41 9.69 13.26
C SER A 23 -24.46 8.16 13.31
N ASP A 24 -25.08 7.54 12.30
CA ASP A 24 -25.20 6.08 12.24
C ASP A 24 -23.83 5.38 12.29
N SER A 25 -22.81 5.96 11.66
CA SER A 25 -21.45 5.41 11.73
C SER A 25 -20.85 5.44 13.13
N LEU A 26 -21.13 6.49 13.92
CA LEU A 26 -20.70 6.56 15.31
C LEU A 26 -21.49 5.56 16.17
N TRP A 27 -22.80 5.47 15.93
CA TRP A 27 -23.69 4.54 16.62
C TRP A 27 -23.28 3.08 16.40
N SER A 28 -23.13 2.64 15.15
CA SER A 28 -22.68 1.30 14.80
C SER A 28 -21.34 0.95 15.44
N TYR A 29 -20.38 1.90 15.45
CA TYR A 29 -19.10 1.65 16.09
C TYR A 29 -19.21 1.43 17.60
N LEU A 30 -20.04 2.24 18.29
CA LEU A 30 -20.25 2.13 19.73
C LEU A 30 -20.95 0.81 20.09
N ASP A 31 -21.87 0.36 19.25
CA ASP A 31 -22.55 -0.93 19.39
C ASP A 31 -21.58 -2.11 19.17
N GLU A 32 -20.90 -2.14 18.02
CA GLU A 32 -19.91 -3.16 17.68
C GLU A 32 -18.75 -3.23 18.68
N SER A 33 -18.40 -2.10 19.31
CA SER A 33 -17.37 -2.04 20.34
C SER A 33 -17.86 -2.46 21.73
N GLY A 34 -19.14 -2.85 21.85
CA GLY A 34 -19.74 -3.38 23.06
C GLY A 34 -20.11 -2.35 24.13
N TYR A 35 -20.16 -1.04 23.79
CA TYR A 35 -20.49 0.00 24.78
C TYR A 35 -21.99 0.14 25.05
N ILE A 36 -22.85 -0.31 24.13
CA ILE A 36 -24.30 -0.10 24.21
C ILE A 36 -25.00 -1.23 24.96
N TYR A 37 -24.64 -2.48 24.64
CA TYR A 37 -25.29 -3.67 25.18
C TYR A 37 -25.31 -3.73 26.73
N PRO A 38 -24.24 -3.39 27.47
CA PRO A 38 -24.26 -3.41 28.95
C PRO A 38 -25.28 -2.43 29.55
N ILE A 39 -25.49 -1.28 28.92
CA ILE A 39 -26.43 -0.25 29.40
C ILE A 39 -27.87 -0.71 29.20
N VAL A 40 -28.16 -1.35 28.05
CA VAL A 40 -29.49 -1.85 27.70
C VAL A 40 -29.89 -3.04 28.58
N THR A 41 -28.93 -3.91 28.91
CA THR A 41 -29.21 -5.17 29.61
C THR A 41 -29.07 -5.08 31.13
N ASP A 42 -28.62 -3.94 31.66
CA ASP A 42 -28.26 -3.74 33.07
C ASP A 42 -27.23 -4.80 33.57
N LEU A 43 -26.59 -5.51 32.64
CA LEU A 43 -25.52 -6.46 32.86
C LEU A 43 -24.22 -5.68 32.86
N GLU A 44 -23.69 -5.47 34.07
CA GLU A 44 -22.37 -4.90 34.40
C GLU A 44 -22.31 -3.40 34.77
N PRO A 45 -21.37 -3.00 35.66
CA PRO A 45 -21.21 -1.62 36.14
C PRO A 45 -20.38 -0.71 35.22
N GLU A 46 -20.16 -1.06 33.94
CA GLU A 46 -19.60 -0.12 32.97
C GLU A 46 -20.69 0.92 32.66
N GLY A 47 -20.64 2.04 33.39
CA GLY A 47 -21.72 3.01 33.44
C GLY A 47 -21.87 3.82 32.15
N PRO A 48 -22.99 4.58 32.03
CA PRO A 48 -23.24 5.50 30.91
C PRO A 48 -22.06 6.44 30.60
N ASP A 49 -21.27 6.79 31.62
CA ASP A 49 -20.10 7.66 31.49
C ASP A 49 -19.01 7.12 30.55
N ASP A 50 -18.84 5.80 30.46
CA ASP A 50 -17.85 5.18 29.56
C ASP A 50 -18.31 5.23 28.10
N LEU A 51 -19.60 4.98 27.84
CA LEU A 51 -20.22 5.19 26.53
C LEU A 51 -20.07 6.66 26.10
N LEU A 52 -20.39 7.61 26.98
CA LEU A 52 -20.28 9.03 26.68
C LEU A 52 -18.83 9.45 26.39
N ARG A 53 -17.87 8.94 27.17
CA ARG A 53 -16.44 9.19 26.97
C ARG A 53 -15.95 8.64 25.63
N ALA A 54 -16.36 7.42 25.26
CA ALA A 54 -16.04 6.81 23.97
C ALA A 54 -16.64 7.62 22.82
N ALA A 55 -17.92 8.01 22.93
CA ALA A 55 -18.63 8.76 21.91
C ALA A 55 -18.02 10.15 21.66
N ARG A 56 -17.65 10.89 22.71
CA ARG A 56 -16.95 12.19 22.58
C ARG A 56 -15.64 12.04 21.82
N LYS A 57 -14.80 11.09 22.24
CA LYS A 57 -13.49 10.84 21.63
C LYS A 57 -13.60 10.51 20.14
N LEU A 58 -14.57 9.68 19.76
CA LEU A 58 -14.78 9.28 18.36
C LEU A 58 -15.36 10.41 17.52
N SER A 59 -16.30 11.17 18.07
CA SER A 59 -16.90 12.29 17.37
C SER A 59 -15.86 13.39 17.10
N ASP A 60 -14.92 13.62 18.02
CA ASP A 60 -13.78 14.52 17.82
C ASP A 60 -12.82 14.01 16.74
N LEU A 61 -12.57 12.69 16.69
CA LEU A 61 -11.78 12.05 15.62
C LEU A 61 -12.45 12.18 14.24
N ILE A 62 -13.76 12.00 14.15
CA ILE A 62 -14.53 12.12 12.91
C ILE A 62 -14.52 13.58 12.43
N ARG A 63 -14.73 14.54 13.36
CA ARG A 63 -14.72 15.98 13.04
C ARG A 63 -13.33 16.46 12.64
N GLY A 64 -12.28 16.02 13.34
CA GLY A 64 -10.89 16.31 12.99
C GLY A 64 -10.44 15.67 11.67
N GLY A 65 -11.10 14.59 11.25
CA GLY A 65 -10.85 13.95 9.95
C GLY A 65 -11.43 14.74 8.76
N GLN A 66 -12.47 15.55 8.96
CA GLN A 66 -13.13 16.34 7.91
C GLN A 66 -12.62 17.78 7.81
N ALA A 67 -12.17 18.38 8.91
CA ALA A 67 -11.53 19.69 8.91
C ALA A 67 -10.10 19.58 8.35
N GLY A 68 -9.99 19.52 7.02
CA GLY A 68 -8.74 19.67 6.28
C GLY A 68 -7.63 18.74 6.75
N ARG A 69 -7.71 17.45 6.36
CA ARG A 69 -6.49 16.67 6.15
C ARG A 69 -5.65 17.46 5.15
N LYS A 70 -4.75 18.32 5.65
CA LYS A 70 -3.68 18.91 4.86
C LYS A 70 -3.07 17.72 4.16
N LYS A 71 -3.21 17.66 2.82
CA LYS A 71 -2.51 16.67 2.02
C LYS A 71 -1.05 16.88 2.39
N HIS A 72 -0.51 16.04 3.27
CA HIS A 72 0.91 16.10 3.56
C HIS A 72 1.56 15.86 2.21
N PRO A 73 2.25 16.88 1.65
CA PRO A 73 2.90 16.71 0.37
C PRO A 73 3.78 15.48 0.53
N TYR A 74 3.68 14.59 -0.45
CA TYR A 74 4.45 13.36 -0.55
C TYR A 74 5.91 13.77 -0.77
N ARG A 75 6.55 14.27 0.28
CA ARG A 75 7.94 14.67 0.23
C ARG A 75 8.76 13.39 0.20
N LYS A 76 9.71 13.28 -0.72
CA LYS A 76 10.57 12.09 -0.77
C LYS A 76 11.23 11.93 0.60
N LEU A 77 11.39 10.69 1.04
CA LEU A 77 11.99 10.39 2.34
C LEU A 77 13.38 11.06 2.50
N GLU A 78 14.10 11.15 1.39
CA GLU A 78 15.41 11.81 1.23
C GLU A 78 15.38 13.31 1.59
N ASP A 79 14.22 13.96 1.48
CA ASP A 79 14.06 15.36 1.88
C ASP A 79 13.79 15.52 3.39
N GLN A 80 13.49 14.43 4.08
CA GLN A 80 13.03 14.46 5.47
C GLN A 80 14.17 14.17 6.47
N PHE A 81 15.24 13.51 6.03
CA PHE A 81 16.49 13.41 6.78
C PHE A 81 17.68 13.78 5.90
N SER A 82 18.64 14.52 6.47
CA SER A 82 19.78 15.04 5.71
C SER A 82 20.80 13.93 5.43
N ILE A 83 20.76 13.36 4.23
CA ILE A 83 21.88 12.58 3.69
C ILE A 83 23.01 13.55 3.32
N PRO A 84 24.24 13.39 3.84
CA PRO A 84 25.39 14.20 3.47
C PRO A 84 25.59 14.28 1.96
N GLU A 85 26.01 15.45 1.46
CA GLU A 85 26.21 15.67 0.02
C GLU A 85 27.20 14.67 -0.60
N ALA A 86 28.28 14.33 0.11
CA ALA A 86 29.25 13.33 -0.33
C ALA A 86 28.62 11.93 -0.53
N GLU A 87 27.68 11.53 0.32
CA GLU A 87 26.97 10.25 0.18
C GLU A 87 25.99 10.28 -1.00
N ARG A 88 25.31 11.41 -1.24
CA ARG A 88 24.46 11.60 -2.43
C ARG A 88 25.26 11.56 -3.72
N LEU A 89 26.40 12.25 -3.75
CA LEU A 89 27.29 12.28 -4.91
C LEU A 89 27.84 10.88 -5.22
N ARG A 90 28.23 10.10 -4.19
CA ARG A 90 28.64 8.70 -4.36
C ARG A 90 27.53 7.86 -4.99
N ALA A 91 26.32 7.92 -4.47
CA ALA A 91 25.17 7.23 -5.06
C ALA A 91 24.96 7.60 -6.54
N GLN A 92 25.00 8.90 -6.87
CA GLN A 92 24.84 9.38 -8.23
C GLN A 92 25.95 8.88 -9.16
N VAL A 93 27.22 8.96 -8.73
CA VAL A 93 28.38 8.49 -9.52
C VAL A 93 28.29 6.99 -9.74
N THR A 94 27.96 6.22 -8.70
CA THR A 94 27.76 4.77 -8.78
C THR A 94 26.66 4.42 -9.77
N SER A 95 25.48 5.04 -9.66
CA SER A 95 24.37 4.85 -10.63
C SER A 95 24.79 5.13 -12.06
N ASN A 96 25.47 6.26 -12.30
CA ASN A 96 25.92 6.63 -13.64
C ASN A 96 26.96 5.65 -14.18
N PHE A 97 27.88 5.19 -13.34
CA PHE A 97 28.90 4.22 -13.72
C PHE A 97 28.28 2.86 -14.07
N ILE A 98 27.40 2.34 -13.21
CA ILE A 98 26.66 1.09 -13.47
C ILE A 98 25.80 1.24 -14.74
N GLY A 99 25.15 2.39 -14.94
CA GLY A 99 24.43 2.70 -16.17
C GLY A 99 25.32 2.58 -17.41
N ARG A 100 26.54 3.13 -17.39
CA ARG A 100 27.47 2.98 -18.52
C ARG A 100 27.91 1.53 -18.74
N LEU A 101 28.05 0.73 -17.69
CA LEU A 101 28.32 -0.71 -17.84
C LEU A 101 27.13 -1.44 -18.46
N ALA A 102 25.91 -1.15 -17.99
CA ALA A 102 24.68 -1.72 -18.53
C ALA A 102 24.46 -1.38 -20.01
N ALA A 103 24.78 -0.15 -20.43
CA ALA A 103 24.68 0.30 -21.83
C ALA A 103 25.49 -0.55 -22.80
N ASN A 104 26.59 -1.14 -22.33
CA ASN A 104 27.53 -1.93 -23.12
C ASN A 104 27.23 -3.44 -23.07
N THR A 105 26.17 -3.86 -22.38
CA THR A 105 25.78 -5.27 -22.38
C THR A 105 25.18 -5.67 -23.74
N PRO A 106 25.49 -6.88 -24.26
CA PRO A 106 24.95 -7.35 -25.54
C PRO A 106 23.43 -7.29 -25.60
N GLU A 107 22.75 -7.63 -24.50
CA GLU A 107 21.30 -7.57 -24.34
C GLU A 107 20.73 -6.19 -24.66
N VAL A 108 21.28 -5.15 -24.01
CA VAL A 108 20.82 -3.77 -24.15
C VAL A 108 21.15 -3.24 -25.54
N CYS A 109 22.37 -3.49 -26.04
CA CYS A 109 22.76 -3.09 -27.38
C CYS A 109 21.85 -3.70 -28.46
N CYS A 110 21.56 -5.01 -28.36
CA CYS A 110 20.66 -5.70 -29.29
C CYS A 110 19.25 -5.13 -29.20
N PHE A 111 18.70 -4.91 -28.00
CA PHE A 111 17.37 -4.31 -27.86
C PHE A 111 17.32 -2.91 -28.49
N TRP A 112 18.31 -2.07 -28.22
CA TRP A 112 18.38 -0.71 -28.78
C TRP A 112 18.49 -0.71 -30.29
N LYS A 113 19.34 -1.56 -30.86
CA LYS A 113 19.52 -1.66 -32.30
C LYS A 113 18.27 -2.19 -32.99
N ASP A 114 17.72 -3.31 -32.49
CA ASP A 114 16.68 -4.04 -33.20
C ASP A 114 15.30 -3.43 -32.99
N TYR A 115 14.99 -2.93 -31.78
CA TYR A 115 13.66 -2.45 -31.42
C TYR A 115 13.53 -0.93 -31.44
N LEU A 116 14.56 -0.20 -30.99
CA LEU A 116 14.50 1.26 -30.89
C LEU A 116 15.24 2.00 -32.02
N GLY A 117 15.93 1.28 -32.90
CA GLY A 117 16.68 1.86 -34.02
C GLY A 117 17.80 2.79 -33.54
N GLU A 118 18.55 2.35 -32.52
CA GLU A 118 19.67 3.06 -31.86
C GLU A 118 19.29 4.37 -31.15
N LYS A 119 18.03 4.81 -31.21
CA LYS A 119 17.54 6.00 -30.52
C LYS A 119 17.00 5.62 -29.14
N ARG A 120 17.20 6.49 -28.16
CA ARG A 120 16.55 6.37 -26.85
C ARG A 120 15.21 7.07 -26.85
N LEU A 121 14.28 6.53 -26.08
CA LEU A 121 12.99 7.19 -25.87
C LEU A 121 13.16 8.29 -24.83
N THR A 122 12.56 9.44 -25.09
CA THR A 122 12.30 10.41 -24.02
C THR A 122 11.39 9.78 -22.96
N LYS A 123 11.41 10.28 -21.72
CA LYS A 123 10.51 9.80 -20.63
C LYS A 123 9.05 9.71 -21.08
N LYS A 124 8.58 10.74 -21.79
CA LYS A 124 7.22 10.81 -22.30
C LYS A 124 6.93 9.68 -23.30
N GLN A 125 7.84 9.43 -24.23
CA GLN A 125 7.70 8.34 -25.21
C GLN A 125 7.77 6.96 -24.55
N ALA A 126 8.65 6.77 -23.56
CA ALA A 126 8.71 5.54 -22.79
C ALA A 126 7.41 5.29 -22.01
N GLY A 127 6.84 6.32 -21.39
CA GLY A 127 5.54 6.23 -20.73
C GLY A 127 4.40 5.85 -21.70
N ILE A 128 4.31 6.51 -22.85
CA ILE A 128 3.32 6.19 -23.90
C ILE A 128 3.48 4.74 -24.40
N LEU A 129 4.73 4.30 -24.59
CA LEU A 129 5.01 2.92 -25.00
C LEU A 129 4.54 1.94 -23.93
N LEU A 130 4.90 2.15 -22.66
CA LEU A 130 4.52 1.29 -21.54
C LEU A 130 3.00 1.24 -21.28
N ASP A 131 2.29 2.33 -21.59
CA ASP A 131 0.82 2.41 -21.52
C ASP A 131 0.12 1.75 -22.71
N SER A 132 0.84 1.44 -23.79
CA SER A 132 0.28 0.86 -25.01
C SER A 132 0.10 -0.65 -24.89
N GLU A 133 -1.06 -1.14 -25.35
CA GLU A 133 -1.42 -2.56 -25.33
C GLU A 133 -0.74 -3.38 -26.44
N ALA A 134 -0.51 -2.79 -27.62
CA ALA A 134 0.03 -3.49 -28.78
C ALA A 134 1.42 -4.13 -28.55
N PRO A 135 2.40 -3.47 -27.91
CA PRO A 135 3.71 -4.06 -27.63
C PRO A 135 3.67 -5.29 -26.72
N ARG A 136 2.60 -5.46 -25.93
CA ARG A 136 2.38 -6.65 -25.08
C ARG A 136 1.93 -7.86 -25.87
N LEU A 137 1.29 -7.62 -27.01
CA LEU A 137 0.59 -8.63 -27.81
C LEU A 137 1.40 -9.05 -29.03
N TYR A 138 2.12 -8.10 -29.63
CA TYR A 138 2.72 -8.27 -30.94
C TYR A 138 4.24 -8.16 -30.89
N ASN A 139 4.89 -8.89 -31.80
CA ASN A 139 6.33 -8.88 -31.99
C ASN A 139 6.77 -7.74 -32.94
N LEU A 140 8.08 -7.54 -33.07
CA LEU A 140 8.63 -6.48 -33.91
C LEU A 140 8.24 -6.59 -35.40
N LEU A 141 8.08 -7.81 -35.93
CA LEU A 141 7.71 -8.04 -37.32
C LEU A 141 6.32 -7.48 -37.64
N PHE A 142 5.39 -7.57 -36.68
CA PHE A 142 4.07 -6.96 -36.81
C PHE A 142 4.18 -5.43 -36.99
N PHE A 143 4.93 -4.75 -36.13
CA PHE A 143 5.14 -3.30 -36.21
C PHE A 143 5.78 -2.91 -37.56
N LYS A 144 6.80 -3.66 -38.01
CA LYS A 144 7.44 -3.45 -39.31
C LYS A 144 6.47 -3.65 -40.48
N LYS A 145 5.69 -4.74 -40.48
CA LYS A 145 4.71 -5.07 -41.52
C LYS A 145 3.64 -3.97 -41.67
N HIS A 146 3.15 -3.45 -40.56
CA HIS A 146 2.10 -2.43 -40.53
C HIS A 146 2.64 -0.99 -40.52
N LYS A 147 3.96 -0.81 -40.63
CA LYS A 147 4.65 0.50 -40.59
C LYS A 147 4.27 1.33 -39.35
N ILE A 148 4.03 0.64 -38.23
CA ILE A 148 3.72 1.26 -36.94
C ILE A 148 5.05 1.57 -36.25
N PRO A 149 5.37 2.83 -35.94
CA PRO A 149 6.58 3.15 -35.20
C PRO A 149 6.43 2.63 -33.77
N LEU A 150 7.45 1.93 -33.27
CA LEU A 150 7.41 1.45 -31.89
C LEU A 150 7.31 2.62 -30.90
N SER A 151 7.97 3.74 -31.18
CA SER A 151 7.82 4.98 -30.41
C SER A 151 6.68 5.86 -30.96
N GLY A 152 5.81 6.37 -30.09
CA GLY A 152 4.82 7.39 -30.45
C GLY A 152 3.54 6.86 -31.09
N HIS A 153 3.25 5.57 -30.92
CA HIS A 153 1.89 5.05 -31.07
C HIS A 153 1.22 4.98 -29.70
N GLU A 154 -0.11 5.04 -29.70
CA GLU A 154 -0.95 4.68 -28.55
C GLU A 154 -1.79 3.47 -28.93
N SER A 155 -2.12 2.60 -27.98
CA SER A 155 -3.05 1.51 -28.27
C SER A 155 -3.86 1.09 -27.06
N TRP A 156 -5.11 0.68 -27.30
CA TRP A 156 -6.05 0.32 -26.25
C TRP A 156 -7.14 -0.63 -26.76
N PHE A 157 -7.72 -1.36 -25.82
CA PHE A 157 -8.88 -2.18 -26.11
C PHE A 157 -10.14 -1.32 -26.19
N VAL A 158 -10.93 -1.56 -27.23
CA VAL A 158 -12.29 -1.03 -27.37
C VAL A 158 -13.26 -2.19 -27.29
N TYR A 159 -14.30 -2.03 -26.47
CA TYR A 159 -15.35 -3.01 -26.25
C TYR A 159 -16.69 -2.43 -26.72
N TYR A 160 -17.32 -3.12 -27.67
CA TYR A 160 -18.67 -2.79 -28.13
C TYR A 160 -19.68 -3.77 -27.58
N LYS A 161 -20.71 -3.26 -26.89
CA LYS A 161 -21.91 -4.02 -26.52
C LYS A 161 -23.09 -3.40 -27.22
N ASN A 162 -23.73 -4.16 -28.13
CA ASN A 162 -24.91 -3.72 -28.88
C ASN A 162 -24.74 -2.36 -29.59
N GLY A 163 -23.59 -2.11 -30.21
CA GLY A 163 -23.29 -0.84 -30.90
C GLY A 163 -22.97 0.35 -29.99
N GLN A 164 -23.05 0.19 -28.67
CA GLN A 164 -22.66 1.19 -27.69
C GLN A 164 -21.34 0.80 -26.99
N TYR A 165 -20.53 1.81 -26.66
CA TYR A 165 -19.32 1.62 -25.86
C TYR A 165 -19.72 1.07 -24.49
N SER A 166 -19.23 -0.12 -24.13
CA SER A 166 -19.50 -0.71 -22.82
C SER A 166 -18.20 -1.20 -22.20
N PRO A 167 -17.84 -0.71 -20.99
CA PRO A 167 -16.64 -1.17 -20.29
C PRO A 167 -16.75 -2.61 -19.75
N MET A 168 -17.87 -3.31 -19.96
CA MET A 168 -18.07 -4.70 -19.53
C MET A 168 -17.81 -5.69 -20.67
N TYR A 169 -16.89 -6.63 -20.40
CA TYR A 169 -16.33 -7.63 -21.31
C TYR A 169 -17.37 -8.58 -21.94
N THR A 170 -17.98 -8.21 -23.06
CA THR A 170 -18.60 -9.19 -23.96
C THR A 170 -17.56 -9.74 -24.94
N ARG A 171 -17.23 -11.03 -24.79
CA ARG A 171 -16.10 -11.74 -25.44
C ARG A 171 -16.04 -11.70 -26.98
N ASN A 172 -17.11 -11.30 -27.66
CA ASN A 172 -17.23 -11.50 -29.11
C ASN A 172 -17.03 -10.24 -29.96
N ASN A 173 -16.83 -9.04 -29.39
CA ASN A 173 -16.69 -7.78 -30.15
C ASN A 173 -15.63 -6.83 -29.53
N SER A 174 -14.49 -7.37 -29.12
CA SER A 174 -13.34 -6.56 -28.70
C SER A 174 -12.40 -6.28 -29.86
N PHE A 175 -11.96 -5.04 -29.98
CA PHE A 175 -10.92 -4.64 -30.94
C PHE A 175 -9.74 -4.04 -30.19
N LEU A 176 -8.54 -4.23 -30.73
CA LEU A 176 -7.40 -3.41 -30.38
C LEU A 176 -7.33 -2.27 -31.39
N GLU A 177 -7.43 -1.04 -30.92
CA GLU A 177 -7.15 0.14 -31.72
C GLU A 177 -5.72 0.60 -31.46
N ILE A 178 -4.98 0.88 -32.53
CA ILE A 178 -3.62 1.42 -32.51
C ILE A 178 -3.63 2.71 -33.32
N GLU A 179 -3.19 3.81 -32.74
CA GLU A 179 -3.14 5.12 -33.39
C GLU A 179 -1.71 5.67 -33.42
N TRP A 180 -1.27 6.20 -34.56
CA TRP A 180 0.03 6.86 -34.71
C TRP A 180 0.06 7.88 -35.87
N LYS A 181 0.51 9.11 -35.60
CA LYS A 181 0.70 10.17 -36.61
C LYS A 181 -0.51 10.35 -37.57
N GLY A 182 -1.73 10.30 -37.05
CA GLY A 182 -2.96 10.43 -37.84
C GLY A 182 -3.37 9.19 -38.64
N ASN A 183 -2.68 8.06 -38.44
CA ASN A 183 -3.11 6.75 -38.93
C ASN A 183 -3.70 5.95 -37.76
N ASP A 184 -4.67 5.10 -38.07
CA ASP A 184 -5.23 4.14 -37.14
C ASP A 184 -5.24 2.72 -37.74
N LEU A 185 -5.16 1.72 -36.87
CA LEU A 185 -5.32 0.32 -37.21
C LEU A 185 -6.22 -0.34 -36.18
N LYS A 186 -7.33 -0.90 -36.66
CA LYS A 186 -8.26 -1.69 -35.85
C LYS A 186 -8.05 -3.16 -36.12
N LEU A 187 -7.71 -3.91 -35.09
CA LEU A 187 -7.51 -5.35 -35.17
C LEU A 187 -8.59 -6.07 -34.36
N PRO A 188 -9.24 -7.10 -34.92
CA PRO A 188 -10.10 -7.94 -34.11
C PRO A 188 -9.26 -8.58 -33.02
N TYR A 189 -9.67 -8.39 -31.77
CA TYR A 189 -8.99 -8.99 -30.63
C TYR A 189 -9.61 -10.36 -30.36
N THR A 190 -8.88 -11.41 -30.72
CA THR A 190 -9.41 -12.77 -30.71
C THR A 190 -9.41 -13.37 -29.30
N VAL A 191 -10.35 -14.30 -29.06
CA VAL A 191 -10.42 -15.07 -27.80
C VAL A 191 -9.10 -15.79 -27.51
N GLU A 192 -8.38 -16.24 -28.54
CA GLU A 192 -7.09 -16.91 -28.39
C GLU A 192 -6.03 -15.98 -27.80
N GLN A 193 -5.95 -14.72 -28.26
CA GLN A 193 -5.04 -13.73 -27.69
C GLN A 193 -5.39 -13.42 -26.23
N TRP A 194 -6.68 -13.37 -25.91
CA TRP A 194 -7.12 -13.19 -24.52
C TRP A 194 -6.77 -14.38 -23.63
N LEU A 195 -6.98 -15.61 -24.12
CA LEU A 195 -6.60 -16.83 -23.39
C LEU A 195 -5.09 -16.88 -23.13
N ARG A 196 -4.27 -16.49 -24.12
CA ARG A 196 -2.81 -16.36 -23.95
C ARG A 196 -2.40 -15.32 -22.91
N LEU A 197 -3.19 -14.26 -22.69
CA LEU A 197 -2.91 -13.28 -21.62
C LEU A 197 -3.48 -13.66 -20.26
N GLY A 198 -4.58 -14.42 -20.24
CA GLY A 198 -5.28 -14.88 -19.05
C GLY A 198 -4.71 -16.16 -18.43
N ASP A 199 -3.82 -16.85 -19.13
CA ASP A 199 -3.09 -17.98 -18.56
C ASP A 199 -2.29 -17.51 -17.34
N LYS A 200 -2.49 -18.19 -16.21
CA LYS A 200 -1.79 -17.90 -14.95
C LYS A 200 -0.28 -18.06 -15.10
N GLN A 201 0.18 -18.83 -16.10
CA GLN A 201 1.59 -19.03 -16.41
C GLN A 201 2.18 -17.93 -17.29
N SER A 202 1.36 -17.04 -17.86
CA SER A 202 1.89 -16.00 -18.74
C SER A 202 2.85 -15.08 -17.99
N PRO A 203 4.05 -14.83 -18.56
CA PRO A 203 5.02 -13.97 -17.93
C PRO A 203 4.41 -12.59 -17.71
N LYS A 204 4.69 -12.01 -16.54
CA LYS A 204 4.22 -10.68 -16.18
C LYS A 204 5.40 -9.74 -16.18
N LEU A 205 5.36 -8.72 -17.03
CA LEU A 205 6.30 -7.62 -16.99
C LEU A 205 5.91 -6.71 -15.82
N SER A 206 6.85 -6.49 -14.91
CA SER A 206 6.66 -5.51 -13.83
C SER A 206 6.80 -4.10 -14.41
N ILE A 207 5.67 -3.42 -14.61
CA ILE A 207 5.67 -2.02 -15.08
C ILE A 207 5.73 -1.11 -13.86
N LEU A 208 6.49 -0.02 -14.00
CA LEU A 208 6.79 0.99 -13.00
C LEU A 208 5.68 1.20 -11.94
N GLY A 209 6.01 0.86 -10.70
CA GLY A 209 5.35 1.44 -9.53
C GLY A 209 5.72 2.92 -9.38
N ASN A 210 4.91 3.68 -8.62
CA ASN A 210 4.95 5.13 -8.38
C ASN A 210 6.29 5.83 -8.01
N ARG A 211 7.46 5.18 -8.09
CA ARG A 211 8.76 5.75 -7.71
C ARG A 211 9.41 6.59 -8.81
N PHE A 212 9.24 6.23 -10.08
CA PHE A 212 9.64 7.08 -11.20
C PHE A 212 8.49 8.03 -11.51
N THR A 213 8.83 9.29 -11.80
CA THR A 213 7.90 10.44 -11.95
C THR A 213 6.51 10.02 -12.42
N PRO A 214 5.42 10.44 -11.75
CA PRO A 214 4.07 10.22 -12.24
C PRO A 214 3.94 11.01 -13.54
N LEU A 215 4.29 10.40 -14.67
CA LEU A 215 3.77 10.86 -15.93
C LEU A 215 2.26 10.69 -15.80
N PRO A 216 1.48 11.77 -15.95
CA PRO A 216 0.04 11.67 -15.88
C PRO A 216 -0.42 10.82 -17.06
N SER A 217 -0.53 9.50 -16.87
CA SER A 217 -1.31 8.70 -17.80
C SER A 217 -2.75 9.15 -17.67
N LYS A 218 -3.40 9.42 -18.80
CA LYS A 218 -4.80 9.85 -18.84
C LYS A 218 -5.74 8.87 -18.13
N ARG A 219 -5.30 7.63 -17.87
CA ARG A 219 -6.11 6.54 -17.33
C ARG A 219 -5.90 6.24 -15.85
N GLY A 220 -5.04 6.99 -15.15
CA GLY A 220 -4.82 6.82 -13.71
C GLY A 220 -4.13 5.49 -13.40
N PHE A 221 -2.82 5.51 -13.21
CA PHE A 221 -2.07 4.30 -12.86
C PHE A 221 -2.55 3.65 -11.56
N HIS A 222 -2.88 2.36 -11.64
CA HIS A 222 -2.96 1.47 -10.49
C HIS A 222 -1.54 1.11 -10.02
N ARG A 223 -1.24 1.36 -8.75
CA ARG A 223 0.05 0.97 -8.13
C ARG A 223 0.23 -0.54 -8.17
N GLY A 224 1.27 -1.02 -8.84
CA GLY A 224 1.73 -2.41 -8.76
C GLY A 224 1.12 -3.35 -9.80
N ASN A 225 0.72 -2.84 -10.97
CA ASN A 225 0.24 -3.68 -12.05
C ASN A 225 1.42 -4.31 -12.78
N SER A 226 1.74 -5.54 -12.38
CA SER A 226 2.41 -6.49 -13.27
C SER A 226 1.48 -6.74 -14.46
N THR A 227 2.00 -6.64 -15.66
CA THR A 227 1.23 -6.68 -16.89
C THR A 227 1.56 -7.96 -17.63
N SER A 228 0.57 -8.83 -17.90
CA SER A 228 0.81 -10.05 -18.68
C SER A 228 1.28 -9.70 -20.08
N VAL A 229 2.30 -10.40 -20.57
CA VAL A 229 2.88 -10.22 -21.92
C VAL A 229 2.84 -11.53 -22.69
N VAL A 230 2.59 -11.45 -23.99
CA VAL A 230 2.61 -12.63 -24.88
C VAL A 230 4.07 -13.00 -25.19
N PRO A 231 4.48 -14.28 -25.07
CA PRO A 231 5.82 -14.71 -25.46
C PRO A 231 6.21 -14.26 -26.87
N GLY A 232 7.43 -13.75 -27.04
CA GLY A 232 7.93 -13.20 -28.30
C GLY A 232 7.40 -11.82 -28.68
N SER A 233 6.47 -11.24 -27.91
CA SER A 233 6.08 -9.82 -28.07
C SER A 233 7.24 -8.88 -27.73
N VAL A 234 7.12 -7.61 -28.12
CA VAL A 234 8.12 -6.60 -27.78
C VAL A 234 8.34 -6.52 -26.26
N PHE A 235 7.26 -6.57 -25.47
CA PHE A 235 7.39 -6.52 -24.01
C PHE A 235 7.89 -7.80 -23.38
N ALA A 236 7.70 -8.96 -24.01
CA ALA A 236 8.36 -10.19 -23.53
C ALA A 236 9.88 -10.08 -23.67
N VAL A 237 10.38 -9.58 -24.82
CA VAL A 237 11.81 -9.37 -25.04
C VAL A 237 12.37 -8.27 -24.13
N LEU A 238 11.61 -7.17 -23.94
CA LEU A 238 11.96 -6.14 -22.96
C LEU A 238 12.08 -6.72 -21.55
N ARG A 239 11.12 -7.55 -21.12
CA ARG A 239 11.13 -8.23 -19.82
C ARG A 239 12.35 -9.12 -19.65
N GLU A 240 12.65 -9.97 -20.63
CA GLU A 240 13.82 -10.86 -20.59
C GLU A 240 15.12 -10.06 -20.44
N THR A 241 15.24 -8.95 -21.19
CA THR A 241 16.36 -8.00 -21.08
C THR A 241 16.42 -7.38 -19.68
N SER A 242 15.28 -6.95 -19.12
CA SER A 242 15.18 -6.38 -17.78
C SER A 242 15.58 -7.37 -16.67
N ILE A 243 15.19 -8.64 -16.80
CA ILE A 243 15.54 -9.69 -15.84
C ILE A 243 17.06 -9.90 -15.82
N LYS A 244 17.71 -9.99 -16.98
CA LYS A 244 19.16 -10.13 -17.06
C LYS A 244 19.90 -8.95 -16.42
N LEU A 245 19.43 -7.72 -16.65
CA LEU A 245 19.95 -6.53 -15.97
C LEU A 245 19.73 -6.56 -14.45
N THR A 246 18.57 -7.04 -14.01
CA THR A 246 18.23 -7.20 -12.58
C THR A 246 19.21 -8.17 -11.91
N GLU A 247 19.46 -9.32 -12.53
CA GLU A 247 20.41 -10.33 -12.04
C GLU A 247 21.85 -9.82 -12.01
N THR A 248 22.25 -9.04 -13.03
CA THR A 248 23.63 -8.57 -13.19
C THR A 248 23.94 -7.36 -12.31
N PHE A 249 23.02 -6.40 -12.21
CA PHE A 249 23.27 -5.09 -11.60
C PHE A 249 22.48 -4.86 -10.30
N GLY A 250 21.65 -5.82 -9.87
CA GLY A 250 20.86 -5.71 -8.64
C GLY A 250 19.72 -4.69 -8.72
N TRP A 251 19.39 -4.20 -9.91
CA TRP A 251 18.26 -3.29 -10.14
C TRP A 251 16.93 -4.00 -9.96
N ARG A 252 15.86 -3.26 -9.69
CA ARG A 252 14.50 -3.80 -9.78
C ARG A 252 14.12 -4.01 -11.25
N GLU A 253 13.22 -4.94 -11.53
CA GLU A 253 12.77 -5.20 -12.92
C GLU A 253 12.20 -3.92 -13.57
N GLU A 254 11.44 -3.12 -12.81
CA GLU A 254 10.88 -1.86 -13.31
C GLU A 254 11.94 -0.79 -13.59
N GLU A 255 13.03 -0.79 -12.82
CA GLU A 255 14.17 0.12 -12.97
C GLU A 255 14.98 -0.22 -14.22
N ALA A 256 15.27 -1.52 -14.39
CA ALA A 256 15.94 -2.04 -15.57
C ALA A 256 15.10 -1.77 -16.84
N THR A 257 13.79 -1.99 -16.77
CA THR A 257 12.86 -1.68 -17.87
C THR A 257 12.91 -0.21 -18.27
N TRP A 258 12.86 0.70 -17.28
CA TRP A 258 12.96 2.13 -17.54
C TRP A 258 14.31 2.51 -18.16
N TYR A 259 15.40 1.95 -17.63
CA TYR A 259 16.74 2.17 -18.13
C TYR A 259 16.88 1.72 -19.59
N ILE A 260 16.40 0.53 -19.96
CA ILE A 260 16.44 0.05 -21.35
C ILE A 260 15.72 1.02 -22.29
N LEU A 261 14.60 1.61 -21.88
CA LEU A 261 13.84 2.51 -22.75
C LEU A 261 14.46 3.91 -22.85
N THR A 262 15.06 4.41 -21.77
CA THR A 262 15.42 5.84 -21.63
C THR A 262 16.91 6.11 -21.51
N GLU A 263 17.72 5.09 -21.26
CA GLU A 263 19.15 5.18 -20.87
C GLU A 263 19.38 5.97 -19.57
N GLU A 264 18.33 6.28 -18.81
CA GLU A 264 18.48 6.92 -17.51
C GLU A 264 18.68 5.87 -16.42
N PRO A 265 19.88 5.77 -15.81
CA PRO A 265 20.13 4.78 -14.77
C PRO A 265 19.20 5.02 -13.58
N PRO A 266 18.74 3.96 -12.90
CA PRO A 266 18.01 4.13 -11.67
C PRO A 266 18.88 4.90 -10.68
N GLN A 267 18.26 5.87 -10.01
CA GLN A 267 18.91 6.57 -8.91
C GLN A 267 19.07 5.58 -7.76
N SER A 268 20.30 5.16 -7.49
CA SER A 268 20.63 4.38 -6.31
C SER A 268 20.37 5.30 -5.12
N SER A 269 19.44 4.92 -4.26
CA SER A 269 19.27 5.60 -3.00
C SER A 269 20.29 5.02 -2.03
N PRO A 270 21.12 5.83 -1.36
CA PRO A 270 22.07 5.34 -0.37
C PRO A 270 21.39 4.48 0.71
N ILE A 271 20.14 4.79 1.03
CA ILE A 271 19.31 4.07 2.00
C ILE A 271 17.91 3.90 1.41
N GLU A 272 17.53 2.66 1.12
CA GLU A 272 16.14 2.31 0.81
C GLU A 272 15.41 1.81 2.06
N ILE A 273 14.21 2.34 2.27
CA ILE A 273 13.37 1.94 3.40
C ILE A 273 12.03 1.44 2.86
N GLU A 274 11.70 0.21 3.22
CA GLU A 274 10.45 -0.44 2.87
C GLU A 274 9.66 -0.83 4.13
N PRO A 275 8.44 -0.27 4.33
CA PRO A 275 7.53 -0.78 5.35
C PRO A 275 6.98 -2.14 4.90
N VAL A 276 7.37 -3.20 5.60
CA VAL A 276 6.89 -4.56 5.36
C VAL A 276 5.96 -4.94 6.49
N GLY A 277 4.73 -5.35 6.20
CA GLY A 277 3.83 -5.72 7.27
C GLY A 277 2.66 -6.59 6.87
N ILE A 278 1.91 -6.98 7.87
CA ILE A 278 0.66 -7.73 7.73
C ILE A 278 -0.45 -6.86 8.33
N TRP A 279 -1.52 -6.67 7.57
CA TRP A 279 -2.71 -5.94 7.99
C TRP A 279 -3.88 -6.91 7.95
N ARG A 280 -4.23 -7.45 9.12
CA ARG A 280 -5.45 -8.24 9.32
C ARG A 280 -6.46 -7.42 10.15
N GLN A 281 -7.67 -7.95 10.27
CA GLN A 281 -8.74 -7.33 11.06
C GLN A 281 -8.48 -7.40 12.57
N ASP A 282 -7.69 -8.37 13.00
CA ASP A 282 -7.37 -8.72 14.38
C ASP A 282 -5.95 -8.25 14.80
N HIS A 283 -5.02 -8.14 13.85
CA HIS A 283 -3.67 -7.64 14.13
C HIS A 283 -3.00 -6.90 12.98
N ARG A 284 -2.06 -6.03 13.35
CA ARG A 284 -1.18 -5.28 12.48
C ARG A 284 0.25 -5.42 12.96
N ARG A 285 1.09 -5.99 12.10
CA ARG A 285 2.52 -6.05 12.34
C ARG A 285 3.22 -5.25 11.26
N LEU A 286 3.93 -4.21 11.65
CA LEU A 286 4.85 -3.51 10.77
C LEU A 286 6.28 -3.85 11.15
N ARG A 287 7.08 -4.14 10.14
CA ARG A 287 8.53 -4.25 10.18
C ARG A 287 9.08 -3.23 9.19
N LEU A 288 10.24 -2.69 9.49
CA LEU A 288 10.99 -1.86 8.56
C LEU A 288 12.08 -2.72 7.96
N ARG A 289 12.11 -2.82 6.64
CA ARG A 289 13.27 -3.35 5.91
C ARG A 289 14.08 -2.16 5.45
N ILE A 290 15.35 -2.12 5.86
CA ILE A 290 16.28 -1.07 5.45
C ILE A 290 17.37 -1.75 4.62
N THR A 291 17.52 -1.33 3.37
CA THR A 291 18.63 -1.70 2.50
C THR A 291 19.56 -0.50 2.42
N VAL A 292 20.84 -0.71 2.69
CA VAL A 292 21.82 0.37 2.78
C VAL A 292 23.06 -0.01 1.99
N GLU A 293 23.58 0.96 1.25
CA GLU A 293 24.85 0.82 0.55
C GLU A 293 26.00 0.73 1.57
N SER A 294 26.97 -0.16 1.34
CA SER A 294 28.02 -0.47 2.32
C SER A 294 28.93 0.72 2.67
N TRP A 295 28.97 1.75 1.81
CA TRP A 295 29.77 2.96 2.00
C TRP A 295 29.02 4.07 2.75
N VAL A 296 27.75 3.87 3.11
CA VAL A 296 26.95 4.83 3.89
C VAL A 296 27.41 4.80 5.34
N SER A 297 27.57 5.97 5.94
CA SER A 297 28.03 6.06 7.31
C SER A 297 26.99 5.53 8.31
N PRO A 298 27.42 4.87 9.41
CA PRO A 298 26.51 4.44 10.48
C PRO A 298 25.66 5.58 11.05
N LYS A 299 26.20 6.80 11.06
CA LYS A 299 25.50 8.01 11.53
C LYS A 299 24.31 8.34 10.63
N THR A 300 24.45 8.30 9.30
CA THR A 300 23.33 8.52 8.37
C THR A 300 22.26 7.46 8.56
N LEU A 301 22.65 6.18 8.65
CA LEU A 301 21.71 5.07 8.88
C LEU A 301 20.94 5.24 10.21
N MET A 302 21.64 5.58 11.29
CA MET A 302 21.03 5.82 12.59
C MET A 302 20.04 6.99 12.56
N ASN A 303 20.39 8.08 11.86
CA ASN A 303 19.51 9.23 11.70
C ASN A 303 18.25 8.88 10.89
N ALA A 304 18.40 8.13 9.79
CA ALA A 304 17.28 7.64 9.00
C ALA A 304 16.37 6.74 9.84
N TYR A 305 16.94 5.81 10.61
CA TYR A 305 16.17 4.93 11.49
C TYR A 305 15.42 5.69 12.60
N ARG A 306 16.10 6.63 13.29
CA ARG A 306 15.47 7.49 14.31
C ARG A 306 14.35 8.34 13.73
N TYR A 307 14.54 8.87 12.53
CA TYR A 307 13.50 9.61 11.82
C TYR A 307 12.24 8.75 11.63
N LEU A 308 12.41 7.52 11.10
CA LEU A 308 11.30 6.57 10.94
C LEU A 308 10.65 6.20 12.27
N GLN A 309 11.46 5.95 13.30
CA GLN A 309 10.96 5.66 14.64
C GLN A 309 10.12 6.82 15.15
N GLN A 310 10.57 8.07 15.03
CA GLN A 310 9.83 9.26 15.45
C GLN A 310 8.50 9.39 14.70
N GLN A 311 8.47 9.16 13.38
CA GLN A 311 7.22 9.15 12.60
C GLN A 311 6.25 8.05 13.08
N SER A 312 6.77 6.91 13.55
CA SER A 312 5.94 5.86 14.16
C SER A 312 5.59 6.13 15.63
N ASN A 313 6.43 6.87 16.35
CA ASN A 313 6.37 7.08 17.79
C ASN A 313 5.39 8.18 18.20
N ASP A 314 4.95 9.05 17.29
CA ASP A 314 3.77 9.90 17.55
C ASP A 314 2.52 9.05 17.89
N CYS A 315 2.55 7.73 17.63
CA CYS A 315 1.55 6.76 18.09
C CYS A 315 2.00 5.84 19.24
N GLN A 316 3.29 5.86 19.61
CA GLN A 316 3.91 4.97 20.63
C GLN A 316 4.64 5.73 21.75
N SER A 317 4.40 7.03 21.94
CA SER A 317 5.19 7.93 22.82
C SER A 317 5.31 7.54 24.30
N HIS A 318 4.71 6.43 24.73
CA HIS A 318 5.08 5.79 25.98
C HIS A 318 5.40 4.34 25.67
N LEU A 319 6.69 3.98 25.77
CA LEU A 319 7.09 2.59 25.96
C LEU A 319 6.13 1.99 27.00
N PHE A 320 5.55 0.84 26.67
CA PHE A 320 4.68 0.17 27.63
C PHE A 320 5.51 -0.11 28.89
N SER A 321 4.95 0.20 30.06
CA SER A 321 5.57 -0.24 31.30
C SER A 321 5.69 -1.76 31.26
N ILE A 322 6.75 -2.29 31.89
CA ILE A 322 6.95 -3.74 32.02
C ILE A 322 5.68 -4.37 32.59
N ARG A 323 5.07 -3.74 33.61
CA ARG A 323 3.75 -4.11 34.15
C ARG A 323 2.69 -4.36 33.08
N ASN A 324 2.52 -3.45 32.13
CA ASN A 324 1.47 -3.57 31.12
C ASN A 324 1.77 -4.68 30.10
N LEU A 325 3.05 -4.89 29.77
CA LEU A 325 3.46 -5.99 28.88
C LEU A 325 3.23 -7.34 29.56
N THR A 326 3.65 -7.49 30.83
CA THR A 326 3.40 -8.68 31.65
C THR A 326 1.90 -8.94 31.80
N LEU A 327 1.12 -7.89 32.04
CA LEU A 327 -0.35 -7.95 32.10
C LEU A 327 -0.94 -8.54 30.81
N VAL A 328 -0.48 -8.08 29.65
CA VAL A 328 -1.01 -8.59 28.38
C VAL A 328 -0.62 -10.03 28.14
N ASP A 329 0.64 -10.40 28.43
CA ASP A 329 1.15 -11.76 28.21
C ASP A 329 0.37 -12.80 29.03
N GLU A 330 0.36 -12.64 30.36
CA GLU A 330 -0.27 -13.60 31.27
C GLU A 330 -1.80 -13.66 31.13
N VAL A 331 -2.46 -12.51 31.00
CA VAL A 331 -3.92 -12.49 30.86
C VAL A 331 -4.36 -13.05 29.51
N SER A 332 -3.59 -12.84 28.44
CA SER A 332 -3.89 -13.46 27.14
C SER A 332 -3.74 -14.98 27.21
N GLU A 333 -2.71 -15.47 27.91
CA GLU A 333 -2.51 -16.90 28.13
C GLU A 333 -3.65 -17.52 28.95
N LEU A 334 -4.04 -16.89 30.07
CA LEU A 334 -5.16 -17.34 30.90
C LEU A 334 -6.48 -17.38 30.12
N ARG A 335 -6.70 -16.42 29.22
CA ARG A 335 -7.89 -16.41 28.36
C ARG A 335 -7.85 -17.49 27.28
N HIS A 336 -6.68 -17.89 26.81
CA HIS A 336 -6.54 -18.90 25.77
C HIS A 336 -6.61 -20.33 26.29
N ARG A 337 -6.09 -20.59 27.49
CA ARG A 337 -6.01 -21.94 28.08
C ARG A 337 -7.30 -22.44 28.74
N ASN A 338 -8.19 -21.54 29.12
CA ASN A 338 -9.41 -21.88 29.87
C ASN A 338 -10.64 -21.81 28.97
N ASP A 339 -11.41 -22.90 28.96
CA ASP A 339 -12.74 -22.98 28.34
C ASP A 339 -13.75 -23.47 29.41
N PRO A 340 -14.70 -22.63 29.85
CA PRO A 340 -15.03 -21.30 29.33
C PRO A 340 -13.98 -20.23 29.68
N THR A 341 -13.91 -19.17 28.86
CA THR A 341 -13.03 -18.02 29.12
C THR A 341 -13.38 -17.35 30.46
N PRO A 342 -12.42 -17.16 31.39
CA PRO A 342 -12.68 -16.54 32.69
C PRO A 342 -13.19 -15.11 32.55
N SER A 343 -14.06 -14.71 33.48
CA SER A 343 -14.55 -13.33 33.56
C SER A 343 -13.42 -12.35 33.91
N TRP A 344 -13.58 -11.08 33.54
CA TRP A 344 -12.60 -10.04 33.88
C TRP A 344 -12.35 -9.88 35.38
N ARG A 345 -13.35 -10.21 36.22
CA ARG A 345 -13.20 -10.20 37.68
C ARG A 345 -12.28 -11.33 38.14
N GLU A 346 -12.47 -12.55 37.62
CA GLU A 346 -11.61 -13.70 37.93
C GLU A 346 -10.18 -13.46 37.43
N LEU A 347 -10.01 -12.97 36.20
CA LEU A 347 -8.68 -12.63 35.65
C LEU A 347 -7.95 -11.59 36.52
N MET A 348 -8.65 -10.57 37.01
CA MET A 348 -8.07 -9.58 37.91
C MET A 348 -7.69 -10.20 39.27
N HIS A 349 -8.52 -11.09 39.83
CA HIS A 349 -8.18 -11.78 41.08
C HIS A 349 -6.96 -12.70 40.92
N LEU A 350 -6.89 -13.46 39.82
CA LEU A 350 -5.73 -14.30 39.50
C LEU A 350 -4.47 -13.45 39.34
N TRP A 351 -4.57 -12.34 38.61
CA TRP A 351 -3.48 -11.37 38.47
C TRP A 351 -3.04 -10.81 39.82
N ASN A 352 -3.96 -10.29 40.64
CA ASN A 352 -3.63 -9.69 41.95
C ASN A 352 -3.03 -10.71 42.93
N LYS A 353 -3.42 -11.98 42.81
CA LYS A 353 -2.85 -13.07 43.61
C LYS A 353 -1.41 -13.38 43.19
N ALA A 354 -1.13 -13.35 41.88
CA ALA A 354 0.21 -13.58 41.34
C ALA A 354 1.15 -12.38 41.52
N HIS A 355 0.61 -11.15 41.42
CA HIS A 355 1.34 -9.88 41.45
C HIS A 355 0.74 -8.92 42.50
N PRO A 356 0.91 -9.21 43.80
CA PRO A 356 0.29 -8.43 44.87
C PRO A 356 0.78 -6.96 44.93
N ASP A 357 2.01 -6.71 44.49
CA ASP A 357 2.61 -5.38 44.37
C ASP A 357 2.07 -4.56 43.18
N LEU A 358 1.54 -5.24 42.15
CA LEU A 358 0.94 -4.64 40.96
C LEU A 358 -0.58 -4.83 40.93
N ALA A 359 -1.19 -5.02 42.09
CA ALA A 359 -2.61 -5.29 42.21
C ALA A 359 -3.48 -4.14 41.67
N TYR A 360 -4.63 -4.51 41.10
CA TYR A 360 -5.68 -3.61 40.67
C TYR A 360 -6.82 -3.61 41.69
N ILE A 361 -7.23 -2.43 42.14
CA ILE A 361 -8.40 -2.27 43.04
C ILE A 361 -9.70 -2.39 42.23
N HIS A 362 -9.72 -1.82 41.01
CA HIS A 362 -10.91 -1.72 40.18
C HIS A 362 -10.78 -2.52 38.90
N ARG A 363 -11.75 -3.42 38.65
CA ARG A 363 -11.88 -4.23 37.43
C ARG A 363 -11.79 -3.40 36.14
N GLN A 364 -12.42 -2.24 36.12
CA GLN A 364 -12.42 -1.36 34.95
C GLN A 364 -11.02 -0.86 34.59
N CYS A 365 -10.18 -0.58 35.59
CA CYS A 365 -8.79 -0.17 35.36
C CYS A 365 -7.95 -1.32 34.80
N PHE A 366 -8.12 -2.53 35.34
CA PHE A 366 -7.49 -3.74 34.83
C PHE A 366 -7.85 -4.01 33.36
N HIS A 367 -9.15 -4.05 33.05
CA HIS A 367 -9.65 -4.28 31.70
C HIS A 367 -9.18 -3.18 30.73
N ARG A 368 -9.30 -1.91 31.12
CA ARG A 368 -8.87 -0.76 30.31
C ARG A 368 -7.39 -0.81 29.98
N ASP A 369 -6.54 -1.12 30.97
CA ASP A 369 -5.10 -1.10 30.78
C ASP A 369 -4.65 -2.29 29.91
N PHE A 370 -5.25 -3.48 30.09
CA PHE A 370 -5.09 -4.61 29.18
C PHE A 370 -5.51 -4.22 27.75
N LYS A 371 -6.76 -3.77 27.55
CA LYS A 371 -7.32 -3.44 26.23
C LYS A 371 -6.50 -2.38 25.52
N ARG A 372 -6.13 -1.29 26.20
CA ARG A 372 -5.29 -0.23 25.63
C ARG A 372 -3.91 -0.73 25.23
N THR A 373 -3.33 -1.63 26.02
CA THR A 373 -2.01 -2.20 25.73
C THR A 373 -2.09 -3.12 24.52
N VAL A 374 -3.06 -4.03 24.48
CA VAL A 374 -3.35 -4.89 23.32
C VAL A 374 -3.62 -4.07 22.07
N GLU A 375 -4.51 -3.09 22.11
CA GLU A 375 -4.83 -2.24 20.96
C GLU A 375 -3.58 -1.52 20.42
N LYS A 376 -2.69 -1.03 21.28
CA LYS A 376 -1.47 -0.36 20.82
C LYS A 376 -0.38 -1.32 20.35
N LEU A 377 -0.28 -2.50 20.96
CA LEU A 377 0.75 -3.50 20.65
C LEU A 377 0.40 -4.30 19.38
N ILE A 378 -0.86 -4.74 19.30
CA ILE A 378 -1.39 -5.61 18.24
C ILE A 378 -2.01 -4.79 17.11
N MET A 379 -2.60 -3.63 17.41
CA MET A 379 -3.21 -2.74 16.42
C MET A 379 -2.59 -1.34 16.37
N PRO A 380 -1.25 -1.23 16.31
CA PRO A 380 -0.57 0.06 16.24
C PRO A 380 -1.13 0.89 15.08
N LYS A 381 -1.51 2.12 15.43
CA LYS A 381 -1.96 3.12 14.46
C LYS A 381 -0.72 3.67 13.77
N TYR A 382 -0.26 3.01 12.73
CA TYR A 382 0.82 3.58 11.94
C TYR A 382 0.28 4.70 11.05
N PHE A 383 0.81 5.91 11.24
CA PHE A 383 0.62 6.99 10.28
C PHE A 383 1.88 7.10 9.45
N TRP A 384 1.83 6.57 8.23
CA TRP A 384 2.88 6.78 7.24
C TRP A 384 2.30 7.69 6.16
N PRO A 385 2.82 8.90 5.98
CA PRO A 385 2.27 9.87 5.02
C PRO A 385 2.11 9.29 3.61
N TRP A 386 3.00 8.36 3.25
CA TRP A 386 2.97 7.69 1.96
C TRP A 386 2.27 6.33 1.94
N PHE A 387 2.02 5.68 3.07
CA PHE A 387 1.41 4.36 3.10
C PHE A 387 -0.03 4.46 3.65
N ASP A 388 -1.00 4.59 2.74
CA ASP A 388 -2.42 4.49 3.07
C ASP A 388 -2.92 3.06 2.77
N PRO A 389 -3.06 2.18 3.78
CA PRO A 389 -3.52 0.81 3.56
C PRO A 389 -4.96 0.76 3.00
N LYS A 390 -5.78 1.79 3.22
CA LYS A 390 -7.16 1.83 2.70
C LYS A 390 -7.21 2.01 1.18
N LYS A 391 -6.15 2.51 0.55
CA LYS A 391 -6.04 2.54 -0.91
C LYS A 391 -5.84 1.16 -1.53
N LYS A 392 -5.28 0.19 -0.78
CA LYS A 392 -5.10 -1.19 -1.29
C LYS A 392 -6.40 -2.01 -1.29
N THR A 393 -7.36 -1.71 -0.41
CA THR A 393 -8.58 -2.52 -0.26
C THR A 393 -9.77 -2.01 -1.09
N LYS A 394 -9.85 -0.72 -1.41
CA LYS A 394 -10.93 -0.21 -2.28
C LYS A 394 -10.88 -0.73 -3.71
N SER A 395 -9.71 -1.11 -4.23
CA SER A 395 -9.59 -1.64 -5.60
C SER A 395 -10.13 -3.07 -5.80
N LYS A 396 -10.70 -3.70 -4.77
CA LYS A 396 -11.30 -5.05 -4.85
C LYS A 396 -12.82 -5.09 -4.71
N LYS A 397 -13.51 -3.97 -4.42
CA LYS A 397 -14.96 -3.94 -4.18
C LYS A 397 -15.76 -3.08 -5.15
N GLU A 398 -15.12 -2.44 -6.13
CA GLU A 398 -15.79 -1.74 -7.24
C GLU A 398 -15.56 -2.53 -8.53
N HIS A 399 -16.15 -3.72 -8.64
CA HIS A 399 -16.40 -4.43 -9.91
C HIS A 399 -17.55 -5.41 -9.74
#